data_AF-A0A354H1H2-F1
#
_entry.id   AF-A0A354H1H2-F1
#
_cell.length_a   1.000
_cell.length_b   1.000
_cell.length_c   1.000
_cell.angle_alpha   90.00
_cell.angle_beta   90.00
_cell.angle_gamma   90.00
#
_symmetry.space_group_name_H-M   'P 1'
#
loop_
_entity.id
_entity.type
_entity.pdbx_description
1 polymer ?
#
loop_
_entity_poly.entity_id
_entity_poly.type
_entity_poly.pdbx_seq_one_letter_code
_entity_poly.pdbx_strand_id
1 'polypeptide(L)'
;DKLDQYITGIQSNSNLIAELDALIALAEVAEKYHYTCPEIDDEDTIEIKDGRHPVVETALKKEGFVPNDCLTDLQNNKLLIITGPNMAGKSTYIRQVALIVLLAQMGSFVPAARAKIGLVDKIFTRVGASDSLIKGQSTFMVEMTETAEILKNATSRSLVIFDEVGRGTSTFDGLSIAWAVAEYIHDFRGRGVRALFATHYHQLTDLVVTKSGVKNYNIAVKEWGEKIIFLRKIMEGGTSRSYGIEVARIAGVPKEVIVRAKEILRNLEKGEFDEIGMPRIVRGTREGKNTSPQLSLFTRKESAIARENKNE
;
A
#
# COMPACT_ATOMS: atom_id res chain seq x y z
N ASP A 1 -4.71 -50.79 29.56
CA ASP A 1 -5.67 -51.19 30.61
C ASP A 1 -5.78 -50.19 31.77
N LYS A 2 -4.78 -50.05 32.67
CA LYS A 2 -4.90 -49.09 33.80
C LYS A 2 -4.78 -47.61 33.40
N LEU A 3 -4.02 -47.31 32.35
CA LEU A 3 -3.81 -45.94 31.87
C LEU A 3 -5.04 -45.41 31.12
N ASP A 4 -5.80 -46.29 30.46
CA ASP A 4 -6.96 -45.94 29.64
C ASP A 4 -8.06 -45.27 30.47
N GLN A 5 -8.19 -45.65 31.74
CA GLN A 5 -9.16 -45.08 32.69
C GLN A 5 -8.87 -43.59 33.02
N TYR A 6 -7.63 -43.13 32.81
CA TYR A 6 -7.22 -41.76 33.11
C TYR A 6 -7.08 -40.88 31.88
N ILE A 7 -7.23 -41.42 30.66
CA ILE A 7 -7.01 -40.67 29.41
C ILE A 7 -7.86 -39.39 29.38
N THR A 8 -9.15 -39.49 29.70
CA THR A 8 -10.05 -38.32 29.70
C THR A 8 -9.62 -37.25 30.70
N GLY A 9 -9.20 -37.66 31.91
CA GLY A 9 -8.69 -36.73 32.92
C GLY A 9 -7.39 -36.05 32.50
N ILE A 10 -6.46 -36.81 31.91
CA ILE A 10 -5.19 -36.30 31.40
C ILE A 10 -5.43 -35.29 30.27
N GLN A 11 -6.30 -35.61 29.31
CA GLN A 11 -6.65 -34.70 28.20
C GLN A 11 -7.32 -33.42 28.70
N SER A 12 -8.24 -33.53 29.65
CA SER A 12 -8.88 -32.35 30.26
C SER A 12 -7.86 -31.47 30.98
N ASN A 13 -6.96 -32.05 31.76
CA ASN A 13 -5.91 -31.29 32.45
C ASN A 13 -4.93 -30.66 31.45
N SER A 14 -4.59 -31.36 30.37
CA SER A 14 -3.73 -30.82 29.31
C SER A 14 -4.34 -29.59 28.65
N ASN A 15 -5.65 -29.58 28.39
CA ASN A 15 -6.34 -28.42 27.82
C ASN A 15 -6.36 -27.23 28.78
N LEU A 16 -6.61 -27.47 30.08
CA LEU A 16 -6.59 -26.42 31.11
C LEU A 16 -5.20 -25.80 31.27
N ILE A 17 -4.15 -26.62 31.24
CA ILE A 17 -2.76 -26.14 31.30
C ILE A 17 -2.42 -25.34 30.05
N ALA A 18 -2.84 -25.79 28.87
CA ALA A 18 -2.61 -25.07 27.62
C ALA A 18 -3.31 -23.70 27.58
N GLU A 19 -4.55 -23.61 28.08
CA GLU A 19 -5.27 -22.34 28.20
C GLU A 19 -4.57 -21.40 29.18
N LEU A 20 -4.15 -21.91 30.35
CA LEU A 20 -3.41 -21.13 31.34
C LEU A 20 -2.07 -20.61 30.78
N ASP A 21 -1.31 -21.46 30.08
CA ASP A 21 -0.03 -21.11 29.44
C ASP A 21 -0.21 -20.00 28.40
N ALA A 22 -1.25 -20.12 27.55
CA ALA A 22 -1.58 -19.10 26.56
C ALA A 22 -1.94 -17.76 27.22
N LEU A 23 -2.78 -17.77 28.26
CA LEU A 23 -3.17 -16.55 28.99
C LEU A 23 -1.98 -15.88 29.69
N ILE A 24 -1.10 -16.68 30.32
CA ILE A 24 0.13 -16.17 30.95
C ILE A 24 1.04 -15.54 29.90
N ALA A 25 1.25 -16.20 28.76
CA ALA A 25 2.09 -15.66 27.68
C ALA A 25 1.55 -14.31 27.16
N LEU A 26 0.23 -14.16 27.02
CA LEU A 26 -0.38 -12.88 26.64
C LEU A 26 -0.19 -11.80 27.71
N ALA A 27 -0.34 -12.15 28.99
CA ALA A 27 -0.12 -11.23 30.10
C ALA A 27 1.34 -10.75 30.20
N GLU A 28 2.30 -11.67 30.05
CA GLU A 28 3.74 -11.34 30.06
C GLU A 28 4.10 -10.37 28.92
N VAL A 29 3.58 -10.61 27.71
CA VAL A 29 3.78 -9.70 26.56
C VAL A 29 3.16 -8.34 26.85
N ALA A 30 1.95 -8.32 27.43
CA ALA A 30 1.25 -7.08 27.75
C ALA A 30 2.01 -6.22 28.76
N GLU A 31 2.52 -6.84 29.84
CA GLU A 31 3.31 -6.16 30.85
C GLU A 31 4.63 -5.64 30.26
N LYS A 32 5.36 -6.51 29.55
CA LYS A 32 6.69 -6.22 29.00
C LYS A 32 6.69 -5.09 27.98
N TYR A 33 5.64 -4.98 27.17
CA TYR A 33 5.55 -3.99 26.07
C TYR A 33 4.50 -2.91 26.31
N HIS A 34 3.96 -2.83 27.54
CA HIS A 34 2.96 -1.85 27.94
C HIS A 34 1.75 -1.83 26.99
N TYR A 35 1.13 -3.00 26.80
CA TYR A 35 -0.12 -3.10 26.06
C TYR A 35 -1.30 -2.74 26.96
N THR A 36 -2.38 -2.29 26.35
CA THR A 36 -3.59 -1.83 27.06
C THR A 36 -4.75 -2.78 26.78
N CYS A 37 -5.63 -2.97 27.76
CA CYS A 37 -6.85 -3.75 27.57
C CYS A 37 -7.79 -2.99 26.61
N PRO A 38 -8.17 -3.56 25.46
CA PRO A 38 -9.09 -2.90 24.54
C PRO A 38 -10.53 -2.95 25.04
N GLU A 39 -11.31 -1.92 24.72
CA GLU A 39 -12.78 -1.96 24.81
C GLU A 39 -13.31 -2.61 23.54
N ILE A 40 -14.16 -3.64 23.67
CA ILE A 40 -14.76 -4.35 22.53
C ILE A 40 -16.28 -4.22 22.62
N ASP A 41 -16.93 -3.83 21.53
CA ASP A 41 -18.39 -3.70 21.47
C ASP A 41 -18.97 -4.16 20.13
N ASP A 42 -20.30 -4.19 20.06
CA ASP A 42 -21.05 -4.54 18.86
C ASP A 42 -21.23 -3.37 17.88
N GLU A 43 -20.54 -2.25 18.07
CA GLU A 43 -20.60 -1.08 17.18
C GLU A 43 -19.71 -1.28 15.93
N ASP A 44 -19.66 -0.27 15.07
CA ASP A 44 -18.81 -0.27 13.89
C ASP A 44 -17.56 0.62 14.04
N THR A 45 -17.32 1.22 15.19
CA THR A 45 -16.18 2.12 15.38
C THR A 45 -14.90 1.36 15.74
N ILE A 46 -13.82 1.62 15.03
CA ILE A 46 -12.46 1.22 15.39
C ILE A 46 -11.70 2.52 15.70
N GLU A 47 -11.42 2.74 16.97
CA GLU A 47 -10.62 3.85 17.46
C GLU A 47 -9.35 3.32 18.14
N ILE A 48 -8.20 3.75 17.64
CA ILE A 48 -6.88 3.39 18.18
C ILE A 48 -6.13 4.69 18.45
N LYS A 49 -5.66 4.86 19.68
CA LYS A 49 -4.82 5.99 20.12
C LYS A 49 -3.41 5.54 20.39
N ASP A 50 -2.46 6.22 19.76
CA ASP A 50 -1.03 5.90 19.80
C ASP A 50 -0.74 4.39 19.59
N GLY A 51 -1.37 3.82 18.56
CA GLY A 51 -1.15 2.43 18.18
C GLY A 51 0.27 2.20 17.69
N ARG A 52 0.80 1.00 17.94
CA ARG A 52 2.13 0.55 17.52
C ARG A 52 2.04 -0.81 16.83
N HIS A 53 2.95 -1.07 15.90
CA HIS A 53 2.99 -2.36 15.23
C HIS A 53 3.73 -3.39 16.10
N PRO A 54 3.08 -4.49 16.55
CA PRO A 54 3.60 -5.37 17.61
C PRO A 54 4.94 -6.05 17.25
N VAL A 55 5.16 -6.35 15.96
CA VAL A 55 6.43 -6.93 15.49
C VAL A 55 7.50 -5.87 15.22
N VAL A 56 7.14 -4.75 14.57
CA VAL A 56 8.13 -3.74 14.17
C VAL A 56 8.66 -2.96 15.38
N GLU A 57 7.82 -2.71 16.41
CA GLU A 57 8.29 -2.00 17.62
C GLU A 57 9.38 -2.78 18.35
N THR A 58 9.29 -4.11 18.37
CA THR A 58 10.28 -4.98 19.03
C THR A 58 11.57 -5.12 18.22
N ALA A 59 11.51 -4.96 16.90
CA ALA A 59 12.68 -4.93 16.02
C ALA A 59 13.45 -3.60 16.11
N LEU A 60 12.74 -2.48 16.33
CA LEU A 60 13.31 -1.12 16.32
C LEU A 60 13.71 -0.57 17.70
N LYS A 61 14.03 -1.44 18.68
CA LYS A 61 14.30 -1.05 20.08
C LYS A 61 15.24 0.16 20.29
N LYS A 62 16.21 0.38 19.39
CA LYS A 62 17.17 1.50 19.50
C LYS A 62 16.68 2.80 18.84
N GLU A 63 15.87 2.70 17.80
CA GLU A 63 15.40 3.86 17.02
C GLU A 63 14.07 4.41 17.52
N GLY A 64 13.31 3.59 18.26
CA GLY A 64 11.95 3.88 18.68
C GLY A 64 10.94 3.64 17.55
N PHE A 65 9.67 3.49 17.94
CA PHE A 65 8.55 3.37 17.03
C PHE A 65 7.66 4.62 17.17
N VAL A 66 7.24 5.22 16.06
CA VAL A 66 6.36 6.39 16.07
C VAL A 66 4.91 5.90 16.10
N PRO A 67 4.16 6.12 17.20
CA PRO A 67 2.80 5.64 17.31
C PRO A 67 1.83 6.45 16.45
N ASN A 68 0.75 5.81 16.00
CA ASN A 68 -0.23 6.41 15.10
C ASN A 68 -1.67 6.15 15.57
N ASP A 69 -2.50 7.17 15.41
CA ASP A 69 -3.94 7.08 15.66
C ASP A 69 -4.64 6.47 14.44
N CYS A 70 -5.76 5.80 14.67
CA CYS A 70 -6.68 5.37 13.62
C CYS A 70 -8.11 5.56 14.10
N LEU A 71 -8.96 6.17 13.27
CA LEU A 71 -10.40 6.22 13.47
C LEU A 71 -11.07 5.79 12.17
N THR A 72 -11.81 4.69 12.20
CA THR A 72 -12.67 4.25 11.10
C THR A 72 -14.01 3.77 11.64
N ASP A 73 -15.09 4.17 10.97
CA ASP A 73 -16.48 3.89 11.34
C ASP A 73 -17.33 3.93 10.07
N LEU A 74 -18.62 3.57 10.14
CA LEU A 74 -19.51 3.64 8.97
C LEU A 74 -20.33 4.94 8.89
N GLN A 75 -19.98 5.96 9.67
CA GLN A 75 -20.66 7.26 9.69
C GLN A 75 -19.86 8.31 8.90
N ASN A 76 -18.67 8.63 9.39
CA ASN A 76 -17.82 9.74 8.94
C ASN A 76 -16.42 9.30 8.48
N ASN A 77 -16.01 8.06 8.76
CA ASN A 77 -14.64 7.59 8.51
C ASN A 77 -14.64 6.20 7.84
N LYS A 78 -15.46 6.03 6.80
CA LYS A 78 -15.68 4.76 6.08
C LYS A 78 -14.43 4.30 5.35
N LEU A 79 -13.81 5.21 4.61
CA LEU A 79 -12.69 4.92 3.71
C LEU A 79 -11.56 5.90 3.97
N LEU A 80 -10.43 5.40 4.46
CA LEU A 80 -9.25 6.23 4.68
C LEU A 80 -8.29 6.05 3.49
N ILE A 81 -8.13 7.10 2.69
CA ILE A 81 -7.16 7.15 1.59
C ILE A 81 -5.82 7.60 2.14
N ILE A 82 -4.82 6.72 2.13
CA ILE A 82 -3.51 6.95 2.72
C ILE A 82 -2.48 7.12 1.61
N THR A 83 -1.97 8.33 1.48
CA THR A 83 -1.01 8.72 0.45
C THR A 83 0.38 8.98 1.02
N GLY A 84 1.40 8.91 0.16
CA GLY A 84 2.78 9.20 0.54
C GLY A 84 3.78 8.29 -0.18
N PRO A 85 5.08 8.61 -0.10
CA PRO A 85 6.10 7.86 -0.83
C PRO A 85 6.25 6.41 -0.36
N ASN A 86 6.85 5.58 -1.21
CA ASN A 86 7.27 4.23 -0.85
C ASN A 86 8.25 4.30 0.34
N MET A 87 8.19 3.31 1.23
CA MET A 87 9.03 3.22 2.46
C MET A 87 8.72 4.22 3.59
N ALA A 88 7.73 5.10 3.43
CA ALA A 88 7.40 6.08 4.47
C ALA A 88 6.58 5.52 5.65
N GLY A 89 6.11 4.26 5.57
CA GLY A 89 5.39 3.58 6.65
C GLY A 89 3.90 3.31 6.40
N LYS A 90 3.36 3.55 5.20
CA LYS A 90 1.95 3.29 4.85
C LYS A 90 1.54 1.85 5.15
N SER A 91 2.28 0.89 4.58
CA SER A 91 2.03 -0.55 4.76
C SER A 91 2.16 -0.97 6.22
N THR A 92 3.09 -0.39 6.97
CA THR A 92 3.24 -0.63 8.41
C THR A 92 2.02 -0.14 9.19
N TYR A 93 1.51 1.05 8.87
CA TYR A 93 0.33 1.62 9.51
C TYR A 93 -0.94 0.79 9.25
N ILE A 94 -1.24 0.44 8.00
CA ILE A 94 -2.45 -0.36 7.70
C ILE A 94 -2.40 -1.76 8.32
N ARG A 95 -1.22 -2.42 8.28
CA ARG A 95 -1.03 -3.73 8.90
C ARG A 95 -1.13 -3.65 10.43
N GLN A 96 -0.63 -2.58 11.02
CA GLN A 96 -0.76 -2.34 12.45
C GLN A 96 -2.23 -2.31 12.89
N VAL A 97 -3.10 -1.59 12.17
CA VAL A 97 -4.53 -1.54 12.49
C VAL A 97 -5.14 -2.94 12.44
N ALA A 98 -4.84 -3.72 11.39
CA ALA A 98 -5.30 -5.10 11.27
C ALA A 98 -4.87 -5.99 12.44
N LEU A 99 -3.59 -5.91 12.82
CA LEU A 99 -3.02 -6.70 13.90
C LEU A 99 -3.60 -6.32 15.27
N ILE A 100 -3.86 -5.03 15.50
CA ILE A 100 -4.51 -4.57 16.74
C ILE A 100 -5.93 -5.12 16.86
N VAL A 101 -6.71 -5.08 15.77
CA VAL A 101 -8.07 -5.67 15.75
C VAL A 101 -8.01 -7.17 16.00
N LEU A 102 -7.08 -7.87 15.36
CA LEU A 102 -6.91 -9.32 15.54
C LEU A 102 -6.54 -9.66 16.98
N LEU A 103 -5.59 -8.96 17.60
CA LEU A 103 -5.18 -9.16 18.99
C LEU A 103 -6.34 -8.90 19.96
N ALA A 104 -7.10 -7.83 19.74
CA ALA A 104 -8.26 -7.51 20.57
C ALA A 104 -9.30 -8.64 20.53
N GLN A 105 -9.73 -9.08 19.34
CA GLN A 105 -10.72 -10.15 19.19
C GLN A 105 -10.21 -11.54 19.56
N MET A 106 -8.89 -11.74 19.64
CA MET A 106 -8.28 -12.95 20.22
C MET A 106 -8.36 -12.97 21.76
N GLY A 107 -8.67 -11.84 22.40
CA GLY A 107 -8.69 -11.69 23.86
C GLY A 107 -7.36 -11.19 24.46
N SER A 108 -6.44 -10.68 23.65
CA SER A 108 -5.18 -10.09 24.10
C SER A 108 -5.32 -8.60 24.41
N PHE A 109 -4.44 -8.10 25.27
CA PHE A 109 -4.12 -6.68 25.34
C PHE A 109 -3.47 -6.24 24.01
N VAL A 110 -3.55 -4.95 23.68
CA VAL A 110 -3.10 -4.41 22.38
C VAL A 110 -2.03 -3.32 22.51
N PRO A 111 -1.13 -3.18 21.51
CA PRO A 111 -0.06 -2.18 21.49
C PRO A 111 -0.59 -0.76 21.21
N ALA A 112 -1.34 -0.17 22.13
CA ALA A 112 -1.91 1.17 22.01
C ALA A 112 -2.01 1.86 23.38
N ALA A 113 -2.10 3.19 23.41
CA ALA A 113 -2.43 3.92 24.64
C ALA A 113 -3.90 3.75 25.01
N ARG A 114 -4.79 3.66 24.02
CA ARG A 114 -6.21 3.31 24.16
C ARG A 114 -6.69 2.65 22.87
N ALA A 115 -7.59 1.67 22.99
CA ALA A 115 -8.25 1.06 21.85
C ALA A 115 -9.72 0.77 22.15
N LYS A 116 -10.61 1.17 21.23
CA LYS A 116 -12.02 0.78 21.17
C LYS A 116 -12.25 0.07 19.83
N ILE A 117 -12.65 -1.21 19.87
CA ILE A 117 -12.72 -2.08 18.70
C ILE A 117 -14.13 -2.63 18.57
N GLY A 118 -14.93 -2.02 17.69
CA GLY A 118 -16.22 -2.58 17.28
C GLY A 118 -16.03 -3.81 16.41
N LEU A 119 -16.74 -4.89 16.73
CA LEU A 119 -16.52 -6.22 16.16
C LEU A 119 -16.38 -6.25 14.63
N VAL A 120 -15.38 -6.99 14.18
CA VAL A 120 -15.04 -7.27 12.79
C VAL A 120 -15.24 -8.76 12.52
N ASP A 121 -16.02 -9.09 11.50
CA ASP A 121 -16.29 -10.48 11.13
C ASP A 121 -15.14 -11.10 10.33
N LYS A 122 -14.52 -10.30 9.44
CA LYS A 122 -13.43 -10.71 8.56
C LYS A 122 -12.47 -9.55 8.33
N ILE A 123 -11.18 -9.85 8.34
CA ILE A 123 -10.13 -8.93 7.91
C ILE A 123 -9.69 -9.37 6.52
N PHE A 124 -9.88 -8.49 5.54
CA PHE A 124 -9.42 -8.68 4.17
C PHE A 124 -8.18 -7.83 3.92
N THR A 125 -7.16 -8.45 3.32
CA THR A 125 -5.92 -7.74 2.99
C THR A 125 -5.52 -8.06 1.56
N ARG A 126 -5.45 -7.02 0.73
CA ARG A 126 -4.66 -7.03 -0.48
C ARG A 126 -3.39 -6.25 -0.20
N VAL A 127 -2.34 -6.99 0.14
CA VAL A 127 -1.03 -6.43 0.45
C VAL A 127 -0.04 -7.07 -0.51
N GLY A 128 0.67 -6.25 -1.28
CA GLY A 128 1.59 -6.72 -2.32
C GLY A 128 2.47 -7.86 -1.84
N ALA A 129 2.35 -9.01 -2.49
CA ALA A 129 3.21 -10.16 -2.26
C ALA A 129 4.59 -9.85 -2.85
N SER A 130 5.64 -10.07 -2.06
CA SER A 130 6.97 -10.30 -2.61
C SER A 130 6.91 -11.56 -3.47
N ASP A 131 6.87 -11.36 -4.79
CA ASP A 131 7.05 -12.33 -5.87
C ASP A 131 6.86 -13.80 -5.51
N SER A 132 5.61 -14.23 -5.36
CA SER A 132 5.27 -15.63 -5.57
C SER A 132 5.10 -15.86 -7.07
N LEU A 133 6.22 -16.09 -7.77
CA LEU A 133 6.29 -16.60 -9.15
C LEU A 133 5.72 -18.04 -9.30
N ILE A 134 4.91 -18.49 -8.35
CA ILE A 134 4.43 -19.86 -8.26
C ILE A 134 3.05 -19.90 -8.89
N LYS A 135 3.01 -20.24 -10.19
CA LYS A 135 1.89 -20.77 -11.02
C LYS A 135 1.69 -20.13 -12.41
N GLY A 136 2.65 -19.38 -12.96
CA GLY A 136 2.55 -18.88 -14.34
C GLY A 136 1.39 -17.90 -14.60
N GLN A 137 0.81 -17.33 -13.53
CA GLN A 137 -0.17 -16.25 -13.62
C GLN A 137 0.56 -14.90 -13.51
N SER A 138 0.11 -13.90 -14.26
CA SER A 138 0.60 -12.52 -14.13
C SER A 138 0.37 -12.02 -12.70
N THR A 139 1.35 -11.30 -12.13
CA THR A 139 1.23 -10.67 -10.80
C THR A 139 0.00 -9.77 -10.70
N PHE A 140 -0.35 -9.10 -11.79
CA PHE A 140 -1.56 -8.29 -11.88
C PHE A 140 -2.85 -9.13 -11.88
N MET A 141 -2.86 -10.31 -12.50
CA MET A 141 -4.02 -11.22 -12.48
C MET A 141 -4.28 -11.74 -11.06
N VAL A 142 -3.22 -12.09 -10.33
CA VAL A 142 -3.32 -12.52 -8.93
C VAL A 142 -3.90 -11.38 -8.08
N GLU A 143 -3.38 -10.16 -8.27
CA GLU A 143 -3.89 -8.96 -7.61
C GLU A 143 -5.38 -8.71 -7.87
N MET A 144 -5.83 -8.83 -9.12
CA MET A 144 -7.24 -8.66 -9.48
C MET A 144 -8.12 -9.78 -8.93
N THR A 145 -7.60 -11.01 -8.88
CA THR A 145 -8.33 -12.16 -8.30
C THR A 145 -8.51 -11.99 -6.79
N GLU A 146 -7.47 -11.56 -6.08
CA GLU A 146 -7.55 -11.22 -4.65
C GLU A 146 -8.54 -10.08 -4.41
N THR A 147 -8.47 -9.03 -5.22
CA THR A 147 -9.42 -7.90 -5.15
C THR A 147 -10.85 -8.37 -5.35
N ALA A 148 -11.10 -9.20 -6.38
CA ALA A 148 -12.43 -9.76 -6.64
C ALA A 148 -12.95 -10.61 -5.46
N GLU A 149 -12.09 -11.42 -4.85
CA GLU A 149 -12.45 -12.26 -3.72
C GLU A 149 -12.81 -11.43 -2.47
N ILE A 150 -12.09 -10.33 -2.24
CA ILE A 150 -12.43 -9.34 -1.20
C ILE A 150 -13.81 -8.75 -1.47
N LEU A 151 -14.04 -8.21 -2.68
CA LEU A 151 -15.31 -7.56 -3.02
C LEU A 151 -16.51 -8.52 -2.93
N LYS A 152 -16.30 -9.79 -3.26
CA LYS A 152 -17.35 -10.82 -3.24
C LYS A 152 -17.72 -11.26 -1.82
N ASN A 153 -16.75 -11.38 -0.92
CA ASN A 153 -16.94 -12.03 0.39
C ASN A 153 -16.97 -11.07 1.58
N ALA A 154 -16.64 -9.79 1.36
CA ALA A 154 -16.78 -8.74 2.35
C ALA A 154 -18.24 -8.60 2.81
N THR A 155 -18.40 -8.20 4.07
CA THR A 155 -19.66 -7.77 4.64
C THR A 155 -19.50 -6.34 5.14
N SER A 156 -20.60 -5.66 5.50
CA SER A 156 -20.51 -4.33 6.11
C SER A 156 -19.81 -4.33 7.47
N ARG A 157 -19.62 -5.50 8.10
CA ARG A 157 -18.86 -5.66 9.36
C ARG A 157 -17.38 -5.93 9.11
N SER A 158 -16.93 -6.11 7.87
CA SER A 158 -15.54 -6.43 7.60
C SER A 158 -14.62 -5.22 7.78
N LEU A 159 -13.32 -5.50 7.93
CA LEU A 159 -12.24 -4.53 7.79
C LEU A 159 -11.48 -4.86 6.51
N VAL A 160 -11.42 -3.93 5.57
CA VAL A 160 -10.78 -4.14 4.27
C VAL A 160 -9.54 -3.28 4.14
N ILE A 161 -8.43 -3.88 3.73
CA ILE A 161 -7.15 -3.21 3.58
C ILE A 161 -6.65 -3.41 2.16
N PHE A 162 -6.44 -2.31 1.45
CA PHE A 162 -5.83 -2.27 0.14
C PHE A 162 -4.47 -1.56 0.23
N ASP A 163 -3.43 -2.20 -0.27
CA ASP A 163 -2.08 -1.64 -0.39
C ASP A 163 -1.66 -1.68 -1.86
N GLU A 164 -1.63 -0.51 -2.49
CA GLU A 164 -1.11 -0.31 -3.84
C GLU A 164 -1.85 -1.06 -4.97
N VAL A 165 -3.17 -1.14 -4.88
CA VAL A 165 -4.01 -1.70 -5.96
C VAL A 165 -3.85 -0.90 -7.26
N GLY A 166 -3.79 -1.61 -8.38
CA GLY A 166 -3.64 -1.08 -9.73
C GLY A 166 -2.18 -0.80 -10.12
N ARG A 167 -1.17 -1.24 -9.35
CA ARG A 167 0.23 -0.94 -9.68
C ARG A 167 0.79 -1.80 -10.82
N GLY A 168 0.28 -3.03 -11.02
CA GLY A 168 0.80 -3.99 -11.99
C GLY A 168 0.42 -3.76 -13.46
N THR A 169 -0.19 -2.61 -13.81
CA THR A 169 -0.72 -2.32 -15.16
C THR A 169 -0.39 -0.88 -15.60
N SER A 170 -0.91 -0.45 -16.76
CA SER A 170 -0.77 0.93 -17.25
C SER A 170 -1.26 1.93 -16.20
N THR A 171 -0.63 3.10 -16.12
CA THR A 171 -0.92 4.08 -15.06
C THR A 171 -2.40 4.52 -15.06
N PHE A 172 -2.99 4.72 -16.24
CA PHE A 172 -4.38 5.13 -16.35
C PHE A 172 -5.37 4.00 -16.06
N ASP A 173 -5.09 2.77 -16.52
CA ASP A 173 -5.93 1.62 -16.19
C ASP A 173 -5.87 1.32 -14.69
N GLY A 174 -4.67 1.36 -14.11
CA GLY A 174 -4.42 1.13 -12.71
C GLY A 174 -5.14 2.14 -11.81
N LEU A 175 -5.03 3.43 -12.15
CA LEU A 175 -5.77 4.50 -11.48
C LEU A 175 -7.29 4.27 -11.58
N SER A 176 -7.79 3.98 -12.78
CA SER A 176 -9.23 3.81 -13.03
C SER A 176 -9.80 2.63 -12.23
N ILE A 177 -9.08 1.51 -12.18
CA ILE A 177 -9.47 0.34 -11.39
C ILE A 177 -9.44 0.66 -9.90
N ALA A 178 -8.35 1.26 -9.40
CA ALA A 178 -8.23 1.61 -7.98
C ALA A 178 -9.35 2.56 -7.54
N TRP A 179 -9.68 3.53 -8.38
CA TRP A 179 -10.79 4.47 -8.16
C TRP A 179 -12.13 3.74 -8.09
N ALA A 180 -12.45 2.91 -9.07
CA ALA A 180 -13.70 2.17 -9.11
C ALA A 180 -13.84 1.20 -7.92
N VAL A 181 -12.75 0.56 -7.50
CA VAL A 181 -12.73 -0.31 -6.31
C VAL A 181 -12.99 0.50 -5.04
N ALA A 182 -12.35 1.66 -4.90
CA ALA A 182 -12.55 2.56 -3.75
C ALA A 182 -14.01 3.03 -3.66
N GLU A 183 -14.62 3.44 -4.78
CA GLU A 183 -16.04 3.81 -4.83
C GLU A 183 -16.97 2.65 -4.49
N TYR A 184 -16.71 1.47 -5.04
CA TYR A 184 -17.50 0.26 -4.78
C TYR A 184 -17.49 -0.12 -3.29
N ILE A 185 -16.33 -0.01 -2.65
CA ILE A 185 -16.14 -0.28 -1.22
C ILE A 185 -16.83 0.76 -0.34
N HIS A 186 -16.73 2.03 -0.72
CA HIS A 186 -17.43 3.12 -0.05
C HIS A 186 -18.96 2.94 -0.10
N ASP A 187 -19.48 2.56 -1.26
CA ASP A 187 -20.92 2.37 -1.50
C ASP A 187 -21.40 0.95 -1.17
N PHE A 188 -20.54 0.11 -0.60
CA PHE A 188 -20.77 -1.33 -0.48
C PHE A 188 -22.14 -1.65 0.16
N ARG A 189 -23.03 -2.24 -0.64
CA ARG A 189 -24.41 -2.58 -0.26
C ARG A 189 -25.21 -1.41 0.36
N GLY A 190 -24.93 -0.18 -0.06
CA GLY A 190 -25.59 1.05 0.39
C GLY A 190 -25.17 1.56 1.78
N ARG A 191 -24.31 0.83 2.49
CA ARG A 191 -23.79 1.23 3.82
C ARG A 191 -22.30 1.59 3.78
N GLY A 192 -21.53 0.88 2.97
CA GLY A 192 -20.08 0.88 2.97
C GLY A 192 -19.50 -0.21 3.87
N VAL A 193 -18.17 -0.28 3.88
CA VAL A 193 -17.36 -1.13 4.76
C VAL A 193 -16.16 -0.33 5.24
N ARG A 194 -15.68 -0.62 6.46
CA ARG A 194 -14.48 0.02 7.01
C ARG A 194 -13.28 -0.34 6.16
N ALA A 195 -12.62 0.66 5.58
CA ALA A 195 -11.56 0.42 4.62
C ALA A 195 -10.36 1.36 4.81
N LEU A 196 -9.16 0.79 4.73
CA LEU A 196 -7.89 1.51 4.64
C LEU A 196 -7.30 1.29 3.25
N PHE A 197 -7.07 2.37 2.51
CA PHE A 197 -6.61 2.30 1.12
C PHE A 197 -5.29 3.06 0.98
N ALA A 198 -4.17 2.34 1.06
CA ALA A 198 -2.86 2.91 0.81
C ALA A 198 -2.56 2.94 -0.70
N THR A 199 -2.20 4.12 -1.22
CA THR A 199 -2.00 4.31 -2.66
C THR A 199 -0.89 5.31 -3.00
N HIS A 200 -0.41 5.24 -4.23
CA HIS A 200 0.49 6.23 -4.87
C HIS A 200 -0.24 7.16 -5.83
N TYR A 201 -1.48 6.81 -6.16
CA TYR A 201 -2.34 7.62 -6.99
C TYR A 201 -2.87 8.79 -6.16
N HIS A 202 -2.21 9.94 -6.25
CA HIS A 202 -2.65 11.14 -5.56
C HIS A 202 -4.02 11.61 -6.06
N GLN A 203 -4.40 11.29 -7.30
CA GLN A 203 -5.72 11.59 -7.84
C GLN A 203 -6.86 10.98 -6.99
N LEU A 204 -6.64 9.82 -6.34
CA LEU A 204 -7.64 9.22 -5.44
C LEU A 204 -8.00 10.11 -4.25
N THR A 205 -7.19 11.12 -3.91
CA THR A 205 -7.55 12.06 -2.84
C THR A 205 -8.79 12.88 -3.17
N ASP A 206 -9.12 13.02 -4.44
CA ASP A 206 -10.29 13.81 -4.89
C ASP A 206 -11.62 13.08 -4.60
N LEU A 207 -11.60 11.80 -4.23
CA LEU A 207 -12.79 11.07 -3.77
C LEU A 207 -13.45 11.72 -2.56
N VAL A 208 -12.71 12.45 -1.72
CA VAL A 208 -13.26 13.20 -0.59
C VAL A 208 -14.28 14.27 -1.03
N VAL A 209 -14.17 14.75 -2.26
CA VAL A 209 -15.05 15.79 -2.82
C VAL A 209 -16.42 15.21 -3.17
N THR A 210 -16.48 13.94 -3.59
CA THR A 210 -17.69 13.31 -4.12
C THR A 210 -18.33 12.31 -3.16
N LYS A 211 -17.58 11.79 -2.17
CA LYS A 211 -18.01 10.70 -1.28
C LYS A 211 -17.89 11.09 0.19
N SER A 212 -19.04 11.18 0.87
CA SER A 212 -19.11 11.50 2.31
C SER A 212 -18.57 10.35 3.16
N GLY A 213 -17.63 10.64 4.05
CA GLY A 213 -17.01 9.63 4.91
C GLY A 213 -15.72 9.04 4.34
N VAL A 214 -15.26 9.55 3.19
CA VAL A 214 -13.88 9.38 2.75
C VAL A 214 -13.00 10.38 3.48
N LYS A 215 -11.84 9.95 3.95
CA LYS A 215 -10.86 10.80 4.63
C LYS A 215 -9.48 10.62 4.03
N ASN A 216 -8.82 11.72 3.71
CA ASN A 216 -7.46 11.69 3.21
C ASN A 216 -6.48 11.75 4.36
N TYR A 217 -5.45 10.92 4.28
CA TYR A 217 -4.32 10.92 5.17
C TYR A 217 -3.02 10.89 4.36
N ASN A 218 -1.99 11.49 4.93
CA ASN A 218 -0.64 11.44 4.40
C ASN A 218 0.37 11.16 5.51
N ILE A 219 1.56 10.74 5.11
CA ILE A 219 2.67 10.63 6.05
C ILE A 219 3.36 11.97 6.17
N ALA A 220 3.57 12.43 7.41
CA ALA A 220 4.28 13.66 7.71
C ALA A 220 5.71 13.61 7.20
N VAL A 221 6.05 14.61 6.41
CA VAL A 221 7.37 14.83 5.83
C VAL A 221 7.93 16.14 6.37
N LYS A 222 9.16 16.11 6.87
CA LYS A 222 9.89 17.32 7.29
C LYS A 222 11.03 17.60 6.34
N GLU A 223 11.01 18.80 5.74
CA GLU A 223 12.10 19.31 4.91
C GLU A 223 13.10 20.07 5.80
N TRP A 224 14.38 19.72 5.71
CA TRP A 224 15.49 20.41 6.37
C TRP A 224 16.56 20.74 5.33
N GLY A 225 16.52 21.97 4.81
CA GLY A 225 17.38 22.37 3.69
C GLY A 225 17.11 21.50 2.46
N GLU A 226 18.14 20.79 1.98
CA GLU A 226 18.00 19.84 0.86
C GLU A 226 17.68 18.39 1.29
N LYS A 227 17.47 18.13 2.59
CA LYS A 227 17.18 16.79 3.11
C LYS A 227 15.71 16.67 3.46
N ILE A 228 15.16 15.49 3.20
CA ILE A 228 13.80 15.14 3.60
C ILE A 228 13.86 14.02 4.65
N ILE A 229 13.09 14.20 5.73
CA ILE A 229 12.95 13.24 6.82
C ILE A 229 11.50 12.77 6.88
N PHE A 230 11.29 11.46 6.75
CA PHE A 230 9.99 10.83 6.95
C PHE A 230 9.75 10.63 8.44
N LEU A 231 8.75 11.33 8.99
CA LEU A 231 8.45 11.28 10.43
C LEU A 231 7.69 10.01 10.82
N ARG A 232 7.21 9.21 9.85
CA ARG A 232 6.40 7.99 10.04
C ARG A 232 5.10 8.24 10.84
N LYS A 233 4.68 9.51 10.98
CA LYS A 233 3.41 9.93 11.59
C LYS A 233 2.37 10.15 10.50
N ILE A 234 1.19 9.58 10.67
CA ILE A 234 0.02 9.74 9.79
C ILE A 234 -0.72 11.02 10.22
N MET A 235 -1.02 11.88 9.24
CA MET A 235 -1.69 13.16 9.42
C MET A 235 -2.87 13.26 8.46
N GLU A 236 -3.98 13.86 8.91
CA GLU A 236 -5.13 14.14 8.04
C GLU A 236 -4.73 15.15 6.94
N GLY A 237 -5.27 14.96 5.74
CA GLY A 237 -5.00 15.73 4.54
C GLY A 237 -4.44 14.89 3.38
N GLY A 238 -4.67 15.33 2.15
CA GLY A 238 -4.03 14.77 0.96
C GLY A 238 -2.66 15.41 0.71
N THR A 239 -1.77 14.70 0.02
CA THR A 239 -0.55 15.29 -0.56
C THR A 239 -0.56 15.17 -2.07
N SER A 240 -0.29 16.27 -2.77
CA SER A 240 -0.10 16.29 -4.22
C SER A 240 1.37 16.07 -4.63
N ARG A 241 2.30 16.12 -3.67
CA ARG A 241 3.75 16.02 -3.95
C ARG A 241 4.23 14.58 -3.90
N SER A 242 4.85 14.13 -4.98
CA SER A 242 5.61 12.89 -5.03
C SER A 242 7.06 13.16 -4.64
N TYR A 243 7.56 12.43 -3.64
CA TYR A 243 8.94 12.54 -3.18
C TYR A 243 9.88 11.50 -3.82
N GLY A 244 9.49 10.88 -4.94
CA GLY A 244 10.27 9.80 -5.57
C GLY A 244 11.71 10.19 -5.92
N ILE A 245 11.90 11.38 -6.52
CA ILE A 245 13.24 11.89 -6.85
C ILE A 245 14.06 12.17 -5.57
N GLU A 246 13.40 12.58 -4.50
CA GLU A 246 14.08 12.80 -3.23
C GLU A 246 14.51 11.49 -2.57
N VAL A 247 13.64 10.47 -2.58
CA VAL A 247 13.98 9.12 -2.11
C VAL A 247 15.18 8.56 -2.89
N ALA A 248 15.23 8.78 -4.20
CA ALA A 248 16.39 8.42 -5.02
C ALA A 248 17.68 9.14 -4.59
N ARG A 249 17.61 10.43 -4.21
CA ARG A 249 18.76 11.17 -3.67
C ARG A 249 19.24 10.56 -2.36
N ILE A 250 18.32 10.22 -1.45
CA ILE A 250 18.63 9.59 -0.16
C ILE A 250 19.27 8.21 -0.37
N ALA A 251 18.81 7.46 -1.38
CA ALA A 251 19.37 6.17 -1.78
C ALA A 251 20.78 6.27 -2.43
N GLY A 252 21.30 7.47 -2.65
CA GLY A 252 22.63 7.69 -3.21
C GLY A 252 22.70 7.71 -4.74
N VAL A 253 21.59 7.93 -5.43
CA VAL A 253 21.60 8.10 -6.89
C VAL A 253 22.44 9.33 -7.27
N PRO A 254 23.32 9.23 -8.30
CA PRO A 254 24.23 10.31 -8.66
C PRO A 254 23.54 11.66 -8.89
N LYS A 255 24.18 12.76 -8.46
CA LYS A 255 23.62 14.12 -8.53
C LYS A 255 23.17 14.50 -9.95
N GLU A 256 23.94 14.15 -10.97
CA GLU A 256 23.62 14.43 -12.37
C GLU A 256 22.31 13.77 -12.81
N VAL A 257 22.06 12.53 -12.38
CA VAL A 257 20.80 11.81 -12.63
C VAL A 257 19.64 12.48 -11.90
N ILE A 258 19.84 12.92 -10.65
CA ILE A 258 18.82 13.64 -9.88
C ILE A 258 18.45 14.97 -10.55
N VAL A 259 19.44 15.74 -11.02
CA VAL A 259 19.20 17.00 -11.74
C VAL A 259 18.39 16.71 -13.01
N ARG A 260 18.80 15.72 -13.80
CA ARG A 260 18.08 15.35 -15.02
C ARG A 260 16.65 14.87 -14.74
N ALA A 261 16.45 14.07 -13.70
CA ALA A 261 15.12 13.61 -13.31
C ALA A 261 14.20 14.78 -12.92
N LYS A 262 14.71 15.80 -12.23
CA LYS A 262 13.95 17.02 -11.89
C LYS A 262 13.56 17.82 -13.14
N GLU A 263 14.46 17.92 -14.12
CA GLU A 263 14.14 18.56 -15.41
C GLU A 263 13.02 17.81 -16.14
N ILE A 264 13.14 16.48 -16.25
CA ILE A 264 12.13 15.64 -16.90
C ILE A 264 10.77 15.80 -16.19
N LEU A 265 10.73 15.69 -14.85
CA LEU A 265 9.49 15.84 -14.08
C LEU A 265 8.83 17.21 -14.32
N ARG A 266 9.62 18.30 -14.32
CA ARG A 266 9.09 19.64 -14.61
C ARG A 266 8.47 19.76 -16.00
N ASN A 267 9.02 19.07 -17.00
CA ASN A 267 8.46 19.05 -18.36
C ASN A 267 7.18 18.20 -18.42
N LEU A 268 7.16 17.07 -17.71
CA LEU A 268 5.98 16.21 -17.57
C LEU A 268 4.81 16.95 -16.91
N GLU A 269 5.06 17.68 -15.82
CA GLU A 269 4.05 18.47 -15.10
C GLU A 269 3.50 19.65 -15.93
N LYS A 270 4.26 20.14 -16.91
CA LYS A 270 3.83 21.22 -17.83
C LYS A 270 3.01 20.71 -19.03
N GLY A 271 2.76 19.40 -19.13
CA GLY A 271 1.90 18.82 -20.17
C GLY A 271 2.54 18.64 -21.54
N GLU A 272 3.88 18.54 -21.62
CA GLU A 272 4.58 18.29 -22.90
C GLU A 272 4.59 16.79 -23.29
N PHE A 273 3.42 16.23 -23.60
CA PHE A 273 3.30 14.94 -24.30
C PHE A 273 2.68 15.10 -25.70
N ASP A 274 3.24 14.37 -26.68
CA ASP A 274 2.54 13.97 -27.90
C ASP A 274 1.65 12.73 -27.59
N GLU A 275 0.65 12.42 -28.43
CA GLU A 275 -0.46 11.45 -28.24
C GLU A 275 -0.10 10.02 -27.75
N ILE A 276 1.17 9.66 -27.63
CA ILE A 276 1.66 8.31 -27.30
C ILE A 276 2.36 8.26 -25.92
N GLY A 277 2.39 9.35 -25.14
CA GLY A 277 2.91 9.30 -23.77
C GLY A 277 4.43 9.08 -23.68
N MET A 278 5.18 9.48 -24.71
CA MET A 278 6.64 9.62 -24.64
C MET A 278 7.05 11.07 -24.43
N PRO A 279 7.99 11.37 -23.52
CA PRO A 279 8.51 12.73 -23.38
C PRO A 279 9.13 13.13 -24.72
N ARG A 280 8.77 14.30 -25.25
CA ARG A 280 9.48 14.87 -26.40
C ARG A 280 10.96 14.92 -26.04
N ILE A 281 11.74 14.00 -26.61
CA ILE A 281 13.17 13.90 -26.34
C ILE A 281 13.74 15.26 -26.66
N VAL A 282 14.18 15.97 -25.61
CA VAL A 282 14.99 17.17 -25.76
C VAL A 282 16.22 16.72 -26.54
N ARG A 283 16.23 17.00 -27.85
CA ARG A 283 17.46 16.99 -28.63
C ARG A 283 18.37 17.94 -27.89
N GLY A 284 19.35 17.37 -27.18
CA GLY A 284 20.33 18.16 -26.46
C GLY A 284 20.88 19.19 -27.42
N THR A 285 20.78 20.45 -27.05
CA THR A 285 21.52 21.55 -27.66
C THR A 285 23.01 21.27 -27.46
N ARG A 286 23.58 20.47 -28.36
CA ARG A 286 24.98 20.53 -28.73
C ARG A 286 25.03 21.11 -30.13
N GLU A 287 25.02 22.44 -30.20
CA GLU A 287 25.68 23.12 -31.30
C GLU A 287 27.16 22.71 -31.26
N GLY A 288 27.56 21.94 -32.25
CA GLY A 288 28.92 21.44 -32.39
C GLY A 288 29.08 20.83 -33.76
N LYS A 289 29.41 21.69 -34.74
CA LYS A 289 29.94 21.29 -36.05
C LYS A 289 31.00 20.19 -35.85
N ASN A 290 30.81 19.03 -36.48
CA ASN A 290 31.86 18.43 -37.29
C ASN A 290 31.32 17.32 -38.19
N THR A 291 31.56 17.54 -39.48
CA THR A 291 31.37 16.65 -40.61
C THR A 291 32.35 15.47 -40.55
N SER A 292 31.83 14.25 -40.64
CA SER A 292 32.53 13.12 -41.26
C SER A 292 31.52 12.08 -41.78
N PRO A 293 31.64 11.61 -43.03
CA PRO A 293 30.68 10.71 -43.66
C PRO A 293 31.07 9.27 -43.35
N GLN A 294 30.28 8.57 -42.53
CA GLN A 294 30.46 7.13 -42.34
C GLN A 294 29.46 6.37 -43.22
N LEU A 295 29.98 5.53 -44.12
CA LEU A 295 29.22 4.80 -45.14
C LEU A 295 28.13 3.90 -44.52
N SER A 296 26.95 3.92 -45.15
CA SER A 296 25.85 2.98 -44.94
C SER A 296 26.32 1.54 -45.20
N LEU A 297 26.26 0.70 -44.16
CA LEU A 297 26.68 -0.70 -44.16
C LEU A 297 25.61 -1.66 -44.73
N PHE A 298 24.51 -1.15 -45.28
CA PHE A 298 23.46 -1.95 -45.92
C PHE A 298 22.96 -1.29 -47.20
N THR A 299 23.75 -1.43 -48.27
CA THR A 299 23.26 -1.19 -49.64
C THR A 299 23.30 -2.51 -50.39
N ARG A 300 22.15 -3.20 -50.45
CA ARG A 300 21.97 -4.38 -51.31
C ARG A 300 21.85 -3.88 -52.76
N LYS A 301 22.85 -4.21 -53.58
CA LYS A 301 22.81 -4.05 -55.04
C LYS A 301 21.84 -5.08 -55.62
N GLU A 302 20.75 -4.63 -56.24
CA GLU A 302 20.14 -5.33 -57.36
C GLU A 302 20.08 -4.35 -58.54
N SER A 303 21.01 -4.55 -59.48
CA SER A 303 21.04 -3.86 -60.76
C SER A 303 20.63 -4.84 -61.86
N ALA A 304 19.53 -4.50 -62.52
CA ALA A 304 19.28 -4.62 -63.95
C ALA A 304 19.48 -5.99 -64.63
N ILE A 305 18.39 -6.71 -64.87
CA ILE A 305 18.20 -7.50 -66.09
C ILE A 305 16.79 -7.24 -66.65
N ALA A 306 16.76 -6.88 -67.94
CA ALA A 306 15.66 -6.90 -68.91
C ALA A 306 14.51 -5.86 -68.81
N ARG A 307 14.70 -4.75 -69.53
CA ARG A 307 13.64 -4.23 -70.43
C ARG A 307 13.68 -5.07 -71.71
N GLU A 308 12.58 -5.70 -72.09
CA GLU A 308 12.10 -5.91 -73.48
C GLU A 308 11.02 -7.00 -73.48
N ASN A 309 9.74 -6.61 -73.49
CA ASN A 309 8.88 -6.79 -74.66
C ASN A 309 7.47 -6.24 -74.41
N LYS A 310 7.02 -5.48 -75.41
CA LYS A 310 5.65 -5.02 -75.63
C LYS A 310 4.78 -6.17 -76.12
N ASN A 311 3.47 -6.03 -75.86
CA ASN A 311 2.33 -6.48 -76.66
C ASN A 311 2.20 -7.99 -76.95
N GLU A 312 1.26 -8.64 -76.25
CA GLU A 312 -0.03 -9.14 -76.78
C GLU A 312 -1.02 -9.32 -75.63
#